data_AF-A0A5W0H867-F1
#
_entry.id   AF-A0A5W0H867-F1
#
_cell.length_a   1.000
_cell.length_b   1.000
_cell.length_c   1.000
_cell.angle_alpha   90.00
_cell.angle_beta   90.00
_cell.angle_gamma   90.00
#
_symmetry.space_group_name_H-M   'P 1'
#
loop_
_entity.id
_entity.type
_entity.pdbx_description
1 polymer ?
#
loop_
_entity_poly.entity_id
_entity_poly.type
_entity_poly.pdbx_seq_one_letter_code
_entity_poly.pdbx_strand_id
1 'polypeptide(L)'
;MKKQIMVAFVASLIVISGAQAGIPVAIDANPEWAIEAGRWTERLKQWAETVKHYENQINAYKQELLSKTGIRDVQGLVQSAQSVSQELMQIYDQGNAFIDDYIKNPEGALSEQAKSLLSDYKVTDTCQNLGYSGDLVRGCEATFLSQLASVEYGNKLESKLRQDNQTMKDLIDQVKNAKDTKATQDATNAVALEQLKFEKLKFQYQMYRDKQRDLAEYKEKMAQAAFRKQQREAVPPSYRKAYMAMKSYEDD
;
A
#
# COMPACT_ATOMS: atom_id res chain seq x y z
N MET A 1 -7.72 -45.43 -3.12
CA MET A 1 -7.91 -44.66 -1.87
C MET A 1 -7.16 -45.41 -0.76
N LYS A 2 -6.22 -44.90 0.03
CA LYS A 2 -5.57 -43.60 0.23
C LYS A 2 -4.10 -43.90 0.63
N LYS A 3 -3.14 -43.24 -0.01
CA LYS A 3 -1.71 -43.28 0.39
C LYS A 3 -1.53 -42.37 1.60
N GLN A 4 -0.92 -42.87 2.67
CA GLN A 4 -0.45 -42.05 3.78
C GLN A 4 0.97 -41.58 3.47
N ILE A 5 1.16 -40.26 3.42
CA ILE A 5 2.47 -39.62 3.27
C ILE A 5 2.94 -39.27 4.68
N MET A 6 3.95 -39.98 5.18
CA MET A 6 4.71 -39.54 6.34
C MET A 6 5.66 -38.43 5.92
N VAL A 7 5.47 -37.25 6.51
CA VAL A 7 6.38 -36.11 6.40
C VAL A 7 7.57 -36.35 7.32
N ALA A 8 8.76 -36.53 6.75
CA ALA A 8 10.01 -36.51 7.49
C ALA A 8 10.57 -35.07 7.49
N PHE A 9 10.57 -34.44 8.66
CA PHE A 9 11.34 -33.21 8.93
C PHE A 9 12.83 -33.58 8.96
N VAL A 10 13.60 -33.16 7.96
CA VAL A 10 15.05 -33.26 7.98
C VAL A 10 15.61 -32.01 8.65
N ALA A 11 15.92 -32.12 9.94
CA ALA A 11 16.80 -31.18 10.63
C ALA A 11 18.25 -31.49 10.22
N SER A 12 18.83 -30.67 9.34
CA SER A 12 20.24 -30.81 8.97
C SER A 12 21.10 -29.97 9.93
N LEU A 13 21.78 -30.65 10.85
CA LEU A 13 22.87 -30.13 11.66
C LEU A 13 24.11 -29.97 10.76
N ILE A 14 24.54 -28.73 10.52
CA ILE A 14 25.81 -28.45 9.86
C ILE A 14 26.93 -28.69 10.88
N VAL A 15 27.64 -29.80 10.74
CA VAL A 15 28.92 -30.04 11.44
C VAL A 15 30.00 -29.29 10.70
N ILE A 16 30.61 -28.30 11.36
CA ILE A 16 31.81 -27.61 10.86
C ILE A 16 33.01 -28.48 11.24
N SER A 17 33.55 -29.26 10.30
CA SER A 17 34.85 -29.92 10.45
C SER A 17 35.91 -29.11 9.70
N GLY A 18 36.77 -28.42 10.47
CA GLY A 18 38.04 -27.91 9.96
C GLY A 18 39.11 -29.00 10.05
N ALA A 19 39.75 -29.33 8.93
CA ALA A 19 41.10 -29.87 8.89
C ALA A 19 41.68 -29.79 7.46
N GLN A 20 42.89 -29.28 7.38
CA GLN A 20 43.70 -29.05 6.20
C GLN A 20 44.62 -30.26 5.96
N ALA A 21 44.52 -30.93 4.80
CA ALA A 21 45.57 -31.80 4.22
C ALA A 21 45.14 -32.24 2.80
N GLY A 22 46.05 -32.13 1.83
CA GLY A 22 45.75 -32.23 0.40
C GLY A 22 45.45 -33.65 -0.12
N ILE A 23 44.44 -33.73 -1.00
CA ILE A 23 44.22 -34.76 -2.03
C ILE A 23 43.49 -34.05 -3.19
N PRO A 24 43.92 -34.16 -4.46
CA PRO A 24 43.24 -33.48 -5.56
C PRO A 24 41.93 -34.20 -5.84
N VAL A 25 40.81 -33.56 -5.55
CA VAL A 25 39.50 -34.05 -5.98
C VAL A 25 39.21 -33.43 -7.33
N ALA A 26 39.06 -34.29 -8.34
CA ALA A 26 38.72 -33.92 -9.69
C ALA A 26 37.54 -32.94 -9.72
N ILE A 27 37.78 -31.72 -10.19
CA ILE A 27 36.76 -30.73 -10.50
C ILE A 27 36.25 -31.04 -11.90
N ASP A 28 35.51 -32.14 -12.06
CA ASP A 28 34.64 -32.32 -13.22
C ASP A 28 33.24 -32.71 -12.73
N ALA A 29 32.54 -31.67 -12.31
CA ALA A 29 31.10 -31.55 -12.25
C ALA A 29 30.84 -30.07 -11.94
N ASN A 30 30.02 -29.42 -12.77
CA ASN A 30 29.64 -28.02 -12.63
C ASN A 30 29.46 -27.66 -11.14
N PRO A 31 30.32 -26.82 -10.55
CA PRO A 31 30.40 -26.70 -9.10
C PRO A 31 29.04 -26.26 -8.54
N GLU A 32 28.62 -26.77 -7.38
CA GLU A 32 27.26 -26.58 -6.84
C GLU A 32 26.76 -25.12 -6.87
N TRP A 33 27.69 -24.17 -6.78
CA TRP A 33 27.42 -22.74 -6.91
C TRP A 33 26.91 -22.31 -8.30
N ALA A 34 27.32 -22.95 -9.38
CA ALA A 34 26.85 -22.65 -10.73
C ALA A 34 25.39 -23.08 -10.92
N ILE A 35 25.00 -24.20 -10.30
CA ILE A 35 23.60 -24.67 -10.23
C ILE A 35 22.77 -23.70 -9.38
N GLU A 36 23.29 -23.26 -8.24
CA GLU A 36 22.62 -22.29 -7.36
C GLU A 36 22.50 -20.91 -8.02
N ALA A 37 23.53 -20.43 -8.72
CA ALA A 37 23.51 -19.18 -9.49
C ALA A 37 22.44 -19.20 -10.61
N GLY A 38 22.27 -20.35 -11.26
CA GLY A 38 21.16 -20.59 -12.19
C GLY A 38 19.80 -20.44 -11.51
N ARG A 39 19.62 -21.05 -10.32
CA ARG A 39 18.38 -20.93 -9.53
C ARG A 39 18.09 -19.49 -9.08
N TRP A 40 19.11 -18.75 -8.65
CA TRP A 40 18.95 -17.33 -8.29
C TRP A 40 18.56 -16.47 -9.48
N THR A 41 19.12 -16.74 -10.66
CA THR A 41 18.74 -16.04 -11.89
C THR A 41 17.26 -16.22 -12.21
N GLU A 42 16.75 -17.43 -12.05
CA GLU A 42 15.33 -17.71 -12.30
C GLU A 42 14.43 -17.06 -11.25
N ARG A 43 14.82 -17.10 -9.97
CA ARG A 43 14.10 -16.39 -8.89
C ARG A 43 14.07 -14.87 -9.13
N LEU A 44 15.17 -14.27 -9.59
CA LEU A 44 15.23 -12.85 -9.92
C LEU A 44 14.24 -12.48 -11.02
N LYS A 45 14.09 -13.31 -12.07
CA LYS A 45 13.08 -13.06 -13.11
C LYS A 45 11.68 -13.04 -12.51
N GLN A 46 11.33 -14.04 -11.70
CA GLN A 46 10.03 -14.12 -11.05
C GLN A 46 9.76 -12.92 -10.13
N TRP A 47 10.78 -12.45 -9.42
CA TRP A 47 10.66 -11.28 -8.57
C TRP A 47 10.54 -10.00 -9.38
N ALA A 48 11.33 -9.83 -10.44
CA ALA A 48 11.23 -8.67 -11.31
C ALA A 48 9.84 -8.57 -11.95
N GLU A 49 9.26 -9.70 -12.36
CA GLU A 49 7.86 -9.77 -12.82
C GLU A 49 6.88 -9.38 -11.71
N THR A 50 7.08 -9.89 -10.50
CA THR A 50 6.24 -9.57 -9.33
C THR A 50 6.34 -8.09 -8.95
N VAL A 51 7.55 -7.52 -8.94
CA VAL A 51 7.81 -6.10 -8.68
C VAL A 51 7.12 -5.26 -9.73
N LYS A 52 7.31 -5.56 -11.02
CA LYS A 52 6.62 -4.86 -12.11
C LYS A 52 5.11 -4.93 -11.96
N HIS A 53 4.58 -6.08 -11.55
CA HIS A 53 3.15 -6.24 -11.28
C HIS A 53 2.67 -5.36 -10.11
N TYR A 54 3.44 -5.28 -9.02
CA TYR A 54 3.13 -4.40 -7.88
C TYR A 54 3.22 -2.92 -8.26
N GLU A 55 4.25 -2.50 -8.99
CA GLU A 55 4.39 -1.14 -9.49
C GLU A 55 3.19 -0.73 -10.35
N ASN A 56 2.77 -1.60 -11.28
CA ASN A 56 1.62 -1.35 -12.13
C ASN A 56 0.33 -1.18 -11.31
N GLN A 57 0.10 -2.04 -10.31
CA GLN A 57 -1.09 -1.94 -9.44
C GLN A 57 -1.03 -0.70 -8.54
N ILE A 58 0.13 -0.38 -7.96
CA ILE A 58 0.34 0.82 -7.18
C ILE A 58 0.02 2.06 -8.03
N ASN A 59 0.55 2.13 -9.25
CA ASN A 59 0.36 3.27 -10.13
C ASN A 59 -1.08 3.40 -10.64
N ALA A 60 -1.73 2.29 -10.99
CA ALA A 60 -3.15 2.28 -11.33
C ALA A 60 -4.00 2.79 -10.15
N TYR A 61 -3.70 2.35 -8.94
CA TYR A 61 -4.43 2.77 -7.75
C TYR A 61 -4.22 4.25 -7.40
N LYS A 62 -3.00 4.78 -7.55
CA LYS A 62 -2.73 6.21 -7.39
C LYS A 62 -3.59 7.04 -8.35
N GLN A 63 -3.62 6.65 -9.63
CA GLN A 63 -4.42 7.33 -10.64
C GLN A 63 -5.92 7.27 -10.33
N GLU A 64 -6.41 6.10 -9.87
CA GLU A 64 -7.79 5.94 -9.44
C GLU A 64 -8.13 6.86 -8.25
N LEU A 65 -7.30 6.87 -7.21
CA LEU A 65 -7.52 7.72 -6.05
C LEU A 65 -7.59 9.18 -6.43
N LEU A 66 -6.60 9.64 -7.19
CA LEU A 66 -6.47 11.04 -7.56
C LEU A 66 -7.61 11.48 -8.49
N SER A 67 -8.00 10.65 -9.46
CA SER A 67 -9.14 10.94 -10.34
C SER A 67 -10.47 11.03 -9.58
N LYS A 68 -10.66 10.25 -8.52
CA LYS A 68 -11.88 10.26 -7.69
C LYS A 68 -11.95 11.43 -6.70
N THR A 69 -10.85 12.13 -6.44
CA THR A 69 -10.83 13.28 -5.51
C THR A 69 -11.49 14.53 -6.07
N GLY A 70 -11.66 14.63 -7.39
CA GLY A 70 -12.20 15.83 -8.04
C GLY A 70 -11.23 17.02 -8.12
N ILE A 71 -9.99 16.85 -7.63
CA ILE A 71 -8.97 17.90 -7.67
C ILE A 71 -8.36 18.01 -9.06
N ARG A 72 -8.24 19.24 -9.56
CA ARG A 72 -7.77 19.52 -10.92
C ARG A 72 -6.25 19.40 -11.06
N ASP A 73 -5.49 19.91 -10.08
CA ASP A 73 -4.02 19.84 -10.09
C ASP A 73 -3.50 18.70 -9.21
N VAL A 74 -3.71 17.49 -9.71
CA VAL A 74 -3.27 16.25 -9.07
C VAL A 74 -1.74 16.19 -8.93
N GLN A 75 -1.00 16.67 -9.93
CA GLN A 75 0.46 16.59 -9.93
C GLN A 75 1.06 17.55 -8.92
N GLY A 76 0.59 18.79 -8.89
CA GLY A 76 0.96 19.77 -7.87
C GLY A 76 0.63 19.25 -6.47
N LEU A 77 -0.54 18.62 -6.30
CA LEU A 77 -0.96 18.05 -5.02
C LEU A 77 0.04 17.00 -4.52
N VAL A 78 0.38 16.02 -5.37
CA VAL A 78 1.33 14.96 -5.01
C VAL A 78 2.71 15.53 -4.69
N GLN A 79 3.14 16.58 -5.38
CA GLN A 79 4.41 17.26 -5.09
C GLN A 79 4.34 18.01 -3.74
N SER A 80 3.26 18.75 -3.50
CA SER A 80 3.06 19.52 -2.27
C SER A 80 2.93 18.60 -1.05
N ALA A 81 2.32 17.42 -1.23
CA ALA A 81 2.19 16.37 -0.22
C ALA A 81 3.55 15.89 0.32
N GLN A 82 4.63 15.99 -0.47
CA GLN A 82 5.97 15.60 -0.01
C GLN A 82 6.45 16.44 1.19
N SER A 83 6.04 17.71 1.26
CA SER A 83 6.38 18.60 2.38
C SER A 83 5.78 18.15 3.72
N VAL A 84 4.70 17.35 3.67
CA VAL A 84 4.01 16.77 4.83
C VAL A 84 4.08 15.24 4.84
N SER A 85 5.06 14.65 4.13
CA SER A 85 5.19 13.19 3.96
C SER A 85 5.22 12.42 5.29
N GLN A 86 5.90 12.95 6.32
CA GLN A 86 5.96 12.30 7.63
C GLN A 86 4.58 12.20 8.30
N GLU A 87 3.79 13.26 8.21
CA GLU A 87 2.44 13.30 8.76
C GLU A 87 1.48 12.44 7.94
N LEU A 88 1.59 12.46 6.61
CA LEU A 88 0.84 11.54 5.75
C LEU A 88 1.16 10.07 6.04
N MET A 89 2.42 9.74 6.35
CA MET A 89 2.78 8.38 6.80
C MET A 89 2.15 8.04 8.16
N GLN A 90 2.05 8.99 9.09
CA GLN A 90 1.34 8.78 10.36
C GLN A 90 -0.16 8.55 10.14
N ILE A 91 -0.78 9.33 9.27
CA ILE A 91 -2.19 9.15 8.86
C ILE A 91 -2.38 7.76 8.26
N TYR A 92 -1.48 7.35 7.36
CA TYR A 92 -1.51 6.01 6.77
C TYR A 92 -1.43 4.91 7.84
N ASP A 93 -0.53 5.05 8.81
CA ASP A 93 -0.34 4.08 9.89
C ASP A 93 -1.56 4.00 10.80
N GLN A 94 -2.14 5.14 11.19
CA GLN A 94 -3.39 5.26 11.96
C GLN A 94 -4.59 4.64 11.22
N GLY A 95 -4.62 4.69 9.89
CA GLY A 95 -5.71 4.13 9.10
C GLY A 95 -7.04 4.81 9.38
N ASN A 96 -8.13 4.04 9.50
CA ASN A 96 -9.46 4.61 9.69
C ASN A 96 -9.66 5.35 11.03
N ALA A 97 -8.81 5.08 12.04
CA ALA A 97 -8.88 5.79 13.32
C ALA A 97 -8.63 7.30 13.16
N PHE A 98 -7.72 7.68 12.25
CA PHE A 98 -7.50 9.08 11.89
C PHE A 98 -8.79 9.77 11.45
N ILE A 99 -9.63 9.09 10.66
CA ILE A 99 -10.86 9.67 10.14
C ILE A 99 -11.83 9.98 11.28
N ASP A 100 -11.99 9.05 12.21
CA ASP A 100 -12.85 9.24 13.38
C ASP A 100 -12.35 10.39 14.28
N ASP A 101 -11.04 10.50 14.47
CA ASP A 101 -10.42 11.53 15.30
C ASP A 101 -10.51 12.92 14.63
N TYR A 102 -10.26 13.00 13.32
CA TYR A 102 -10.39 14.22 12.54
C TYR A 102 -11.82 14.77 12.53
N ILE A 103 -12.84 13.91 12.37
CA ILE A 103 -14.25 14.34 12.42
C ILE A 103 -14.58 15.00 13.76
N LYS A 104 -14.08 14.45 14.87
CA LYS A 104 -14.31 14.95 16.23
C LYS A 104 -13.55 16.25 16.51
N ASN A 105 -12.27 16.31 16.13
CA ASN A 105 -11.39 17.43 16.43
C ASN A 105 -10.40 17.71 15.28
N PRO A 106 -10.84 18.38 14.20
CA PRO A 106 -9.99 18.61 13.02
C PRO A 106 -8.79 19.51 13.33
N GLU A 107 -8.96 20.49 14.24
CA GLU A 107 -7.90 21.46 14.59
C GLU A 107 -6.70 20.83 15.31
N GLY A 108 -6.94 19.77 16.10
CA GLY A 108 -5.90 19.05 16.83
C GLY A 108 -5.35 17.83 16.09
N ALA A 109 -5.96 17.45 14.96
CA ALA A 109 -5.59 16.25 14.21
C ALA A 109 -4.53 16.51 13.14
N LEU A 110 -4.29 17.77 12.75
CA LEU A 110 -3.37 18.15 11.69
C LEU A 110 -2.41 19.26 12.11
N SER A 111 -1.20 19.22 11.54
CA SER A 111 -0.26 20.34 11.51
C SER A 111 -0.79 21.48 10.64
N GLU A 112 -0.25 22.68 10.84
CA GLU A 112 -0.57 23.85 10.00
C GLU A 112 -0.20 23.64 8.53
N GLN A 113 0.85 22.86 8.26
CA GLN A 113 1.27 22.53 6.90
C GLN A 113 0.24 21.61 6.22
N ALA A 114 -0.28 20.61 6.93
CA ALA A 114 -1.34 19.75 6.38
C ALA A 114 -2.67 20.50 6.22
N LYS A 115 -2.98 21.45 7.11
CA LYS A 115 -4.12 22.36 6.94
C LYS A 115 -3.96 23.26 5.70
N SER A 116 -2.76 23.80 5.46
CA SER A 116 -2.46 24.57 4.25
C SER A 116 -2.74 23.74 3.00
N LEU A 117 -2.36 22.46 2.99
CA LEU A 117 -2.61 21.58 1.86
C LEU A 117 -4.11 21.43 1.54
N LEU A 118 -4.98 21.31 2.57
CA LEU A 118 -6.43 21.29 2.35
C LEU A 118 -6.95 22.60 1.74
N SER A 119 -6.42 23.73 2.21
CA SER A 119 -6.77 25.07 1.73
C SER A 119 -6.30 25.32 0.30
N ASP A 120 -5.03 25.06 0.01
CA ASP A 120 -4.38 25.32 -1.29
C ASP A 120 -5.06 24.57 -2.43
N TYR A 121 -5.54 23.35 -2.14
CA TYR A 121 -6.25 22.50 -3.09
C TYR A 121 -7.78 22.57 -2.97
N LYS A 122 -8.30 23.49 -2.13
CA LYS A 122 -9.74 23.73 -1.94
C LYS A 122 -10.54 22.45 -1.66
N VAL A 123 -10.00 21.61 -0.78
CA VAL A 123 -10.59 20.30 -0.45
C VAL A 123 -11.95 20.49 0.21
N THR A 124 -12.05 21.44 1.14
CA THR A 124 -13.33 21.79 1.80
C THR A 124 -14.39 22.20 0.78
N ASP A 125 -14.06 23.10 -0.15
CA ASP A 125 -14.99 23.55 -1.20
C ASP A 125 -15.40 22.38 -2.09
N THR A 126 -14.45 21.51 -2.45
CA THR A 126 -14.72 20.30 -3.24
C THR A 126 -15.70 19.37 -2.52
N CYS A 127 -15.49 19.14 -1.23
CA CYS A 127 -16.39 18.34 -0.40
C CYS A 127 -17.79 18.97 -0.31
N GLN A 128 -17.88 20.29 -0.14
CA GLN A 128 -19.17 20.99 -0.10
C GLN A 128 -19.90 20.93 -1.46
N ASN A 129 -19.18 21.08 -2.57
CA ASN A 129 -19.73 20.98 -3.92
C ASN A 129 -20.22 19.57 -4.27
N LEU A 130 -19.72 18.54 -3.58
CA LEU A 130 -20.24 17.17 -3.64
C LEU A 130 -21.53 16.97 -2.80
N GLY A 131 -22.03 18.03 -2.16
CA GLY A 131 -23.26 18.01 -1.36
C GLY A 131 -23.06 17.62 0.10
N TYR A 132 -21.81 17.51 0.58
CA TYR A 132 -21.55 17.26 1.99
C TYR A 132 -21.78 18.51 2.84
N SER A 133 -22.28 18.32 4.05
CA SER A 133 -22.49 19.40 5.03
C SER A 133 -22.18 18.92 6.46
N GLY A 134 -21.81 19.85 7.33
CA GLY A 134 -21.47 19.56 8.73
C GLY A 134 -20.33 18.53 8.84
N ASP A 135 -20.51 17.54 9.71
CA ASP A 135 -19.52 16.47 9.95
C ASP A 135 -19.17 15.66 8.70
N LEU A 136 -20.06 15.63 7.69
CA LEU A 136 -19.77 14.93 6.44
C LEU A 136 -18.68 15.63 5.62
N VAL A 137 -18.54 16.96 5.75
CA VAL A 137 -17.43 17.69 5.12
C VAL A 137 -16.11 17.26 5.76
N ARG A 138 -16.06 17.17 7.10
CA ARG A 138 -14.87 16.70 7.82
C ARG A 138 -14.52 15.26 7.47
N GLY A 139 -15.53 14.39 7.35
CA GLY A 139 -15.32 13.01 6.90
C GLY A 139 -14.77 12.93 5.47
N CYS A 140 -15.23 13.83 4.58
CA CYS A 140 -14.72 13.94 3.22
C CYS A 140 -13.25 14.42 3.20
N GLU A 141 -12.91 15.47 3.96
CA GLU A 141 -11.53 15.96 4.13
C GLU A 141 -10.59 14.89 4.70
N ALA A 142 -11.00 14.22 5.77
CA ALA A 142 -10.21 13.14 6.36
C ALA A 142 -9.99 12.00 5.39
N THR A 143 -11.04 11.60 4.66
CA THR A 143 -10.93 10.58 3.62
C THR A 143 -9.98 10.99 2.52
N PHE A 144 -10.03 12.26 2.10
CA PHE A 144 -9.10 12.80 1.11
C PHE A 144 -7.65 12.69 1.60
N LEU A 145 -7.36 13.07 2.85
CA LEU A 145 -6.03 12.94 3.44
C LEU A 145 -5.60 11.49 3.59
N SER A 146 -6.48 10.57 3.96
CA SER A 146 -6.19 9.14 3.99
C SER A 146 -5.85 8.58 2.60
N GLN A 147 -6.56 9.04 1.55
CA GLN A 147 -6.24 8.66 0.17
C GLN A 147 -4.88 9.23 -0.27
N LEU A 148 -4.59 10.49 0.07
CA LEU A 148 -3.30 11.10 -0.23
C LEU A 148 -2.15 10.42 0.52
N ALA A 149 -2.38 10.04 1.78
CA ALA A 149 -1.47 9.25 2.59
C ALA A 149 -1.19 7.87 1.97
N SER A 150 -2.22 7.21 1.44
CA SER A 150 -2.06 5.99 0.65
C SER A 150 -1.22 6.21 -0.61
N VAL A 151 -1.41 7.31 -1.35
CA VAL A 151 -0.58 7.65 -2.51
C VAL A 151 0.89 7.82 -2.12
N GLU A 152 1.14 8.53 -1.02
CA GLU A 152 2.51 8.77 -0.54
C GLU A 152 3.19 7.49 -0.07
N TYR A 153 2.49 6.65 0.70
CA TYR A 153 2.99 5.31 1.05
C TYR A 153 3.26 4.47 -0.21
N GLY A 154 2.36 4.53 -1.19
CA GLY A 154 2.52 3.85 -2.48
C GLY A 154 3.76 4.32 -3.24
N ASN A 155 4.07 5.62 -3.26
CA ASN A 155 5.31 6.17 -3.84
C ASN A 155 6.55 5.59 -3.16
N LYS A 156 6.55 5.58 -1.82
CA LYS A 156 7.65 5.03 -1.03
C LYS A 156 7.85 3.53 -1.26
N LEU A 157 6.75 2.77 -1.30
CA LEU A 157 6.77 1.34 -1.57
C LEU A 157 7.29 1.04 -2.99
N GLU A 158 6.82 1.76 -3.99
CA GLU A 158 7.30 1.64 -5.38
C GLU A 158 8.81 1.91 -5.48
N SER A 159 9.29 3.01 -4.89
CA SER A 159 10.72 3.35 -4.88
C SER A 159 11.55 2.24 -4.21
N LYS A 160 11.04 1.66 -3.12
CA LYS A 160 11.73 0.59 -2.41
C LYS A 160 11.74 -0.72 -3.19
N LEU A 161 10.63 -1.05 -3.84
CA LEU A 161 10.54 -2.20 -4.74
C LEU A 161 11.58 -2.10 -5.87
N ARG A 162 11.72 -0.92 -6.51
CA ARG A 162 12.75 -0.67 -7.54
C ARG A 162 14.16 -0.85 -6.99
N GLN A 163 14.46 -0.23 -5.85
CA GLN A 163 15.79 -0.24 -5.24
C GLN A 163 16.23 -1.65 -4.81
N ASP A 164 15.37 -2.37 -4.09
CA ASP A 164 15.70 -3.70 -3.58
C ASP A 164 15.80 -4.71 -4.74
N ASN A 165 14.97 -4.58 -5.78
CA ASN A 165 15.08 -5.41 -6.99
C ASN A 165 16.39 -5.16 -7.78
N GLN A 166 16.83 -3.91 -7.89
CA GLN A 166 18.11 -3.57 -8.51
C GLN A 166 19.29 -4.11 -7.68
N THR A 167 19.25 -3.91 -6.36
CA THR A 167 20.26 -4.44 -5.42
C THR A 167 20.40 -5.96 -5.56
N MET A 168 19.26 -6.66 -5.65
CA MET A 168 19.26 -8.10 -5.83
C MET A 168 19.88 -8.52 -7.17
N LYS A 169 19.54 -7.84 -8.27
CA LYS A 169 20.16 -8.09 -9.57
C LYS A 169 21.68 -7.97 -9.49
N ASP A 170 22.17 -6.91 -8.87
CA ASP A 170 23.62 -6.65 -8.78
C ASP A 170 24.34 -7.71 -7.93
N LEU A 171 23.74 -8.17 -6.83
CA LEU A 171 24.27 -9.29 -6.03
C LEU A 171 24.32 -10.59 -6.82
N ILE A 172 23.29 -10.91 -7.59
CA ILE A 172 23.25 -12.13 -8.41
C ILE A 172 24.28 -12.07 -9.53
N ASP A 173 24.47 -10.91 -10.15
CA ASP A 173 25.52 -10.72 -11.16
C ASP A 173 26.92 -10.84 -10.54
N GLN A 174 27.12 -10.45 -9.28
CA GLN A 174 28.36 -10.73 -8.54
C GLN A 174 28.57 -12.23 -8.30
N VAL A 175 27.53 -12.98 -7.89
CA VAL A 175 27.62 -14.45 -7.73
C VAL A 175 28.06 -15.12 -9.03
N LYS A 176 27.47 -14.73 -10.17
CA LYS A 176 27.78 -15.32 -11.49
C LYS A 176 29.21 -15.12 -11.94
N ASN A 177 29.77 -13.95 -11.62
CA ASN A 177 31.09 -13.54 -12.08
C ASN A 177 32.20 -13.86 -11.07
N ALA A 178 31.85 -14.36 -9.88
CA ALA A 178 32.80 -14.75 -8.85
C ALA A 178 33.66 -15.93 -9.33
N LYS A 179 34.98 -15.79 -9.19
CA LYS A 179 35.97 -16.82 -9.57
C LYS A 179 36.54 -17.57 -8.36
N ASP A 180 36.33 -17.05 -7.15
CA ASP A 180 36.80 -17.65 -5.90
C ASP A 180 35.64 -18.10 -5.01
N THR A 181 35.85 -19.18 -4.27
CA THR A 181 34.81 -19.83 -3.45
C THR A 181 34.29 -18.95 -2.31
N LYS A 182 35.09 -18.01 -1.81
CA LYS A 182 34.71 -17.13 -0.70
C LYS A 182 33.75 -16.03 -1.18
N ALA A 183 34.05 -15.38 -2.29
CA ALA A 183 33.17 -14.43 -2.95
C ALA A 183 31.80 -15.05 -3.27
N THR A 184 31.79 -16.32 -3.68
CA THR A 184 30.56 -17.09 -3.92
C THR A 184 29.75 -17.34 -2.66
N GLN A 185 30.39 -17.67 -1.54
CA GLN A 185 29.70 -17.89 -0.26
C GLN A 185 29.11 -16.58 0.30
N ASP A 186 29.89 -15.50 0.30
CA ASP A 186 29.44 -14.19 0.78
C ASP A 186 28.24 -13.69 -0.05
N ALA A 187 28.32 -13.84 -1.37
CA ALA A 187 27.24 -13.44 -2.27
C ALA A 187 25.99 -14.33 -2.12
N THR A 188 26.13 -15.63 -1.82
CA THR A 188 24.99 -16.51 -1.52
C THR A 188 24.25 -16.06 -0.24
N ASN A 189 24.99 -15.69 0.81
CA ASN A 189 24.41 -15.15 2.04
C ASN A 189 23.68 -13.82 1.81
N ALA A 190 24.27 -12.95 0.98
CA ALA A 190 23.64 -11.68 0.61
C ALA A 190 22.32 -11.91 -0.14
N VAL A 191 22.29 -12.85 -1.08
CA VAL A 191 21.07 -13.18 -1.82
C VAL A 191 19.98 -13.78 -0.90
N ALA A 192 20.35 -14.59 0.10
CA ALA A 192 19.39 -15.09 1.09
C ALA A 192 18.76 -13.96 1.94
N LEU A 193 19.55 -12.98 2.37
CA LEU A 193 19.05 -11.78 3.06
C LEU A 193 18.07 -10.99 2.19
N GLU A 194 18.42 -10.85 0.93
CA GLU A 194 17.70 -10.05 -0.04
C GLU A 194 16.36 -10.73 -0.43
N GLN A 195 16.27 -12.06 -0.30
CA GLN A 195 15.00 -12.81 -0.28
C GLN A 195 14.09 -12.47 0.90
N LEU A 196 14.63 -12.35 2.11
CA LEU A 196 13.84 -11.96 3.27
C LEU A 196 13.29 -10.52 3.12
N LYS A 197 14.09 -9.62 2.55
CA LYS A 197 13.63 -8.26 2.22
C LYS A 197 12.51 -8.27 1.19
N PHE A 198 12.60 -9.12 0.16
CA PHE A 198 11.52 -9.27 -0.82
C PHE A 198 10.22 -9.78 -0.20
N GLU A 199 10.27 -10.81 0.66
CA GLU A 199 9.06 -11.29 1.38
C GLU A 199 8.47 -10.21 2.29
N LYS A 200 9.31 -9.41 2.94
CA LYS A 200 8.85 -8.23 3.69
C LYS A 200 8.14 -7.22 2.79
N LEU A 201 8.69 -6.92 1.61
CA LEU A 201 8.06 -5.99 0.66
C LEU A 201 6.73 -6.51 0.13
N LYS A 202 6.64 -7.81 -0.14
CA LYS A 202 5.39 -8.48 -0.51
C LYS A 202 4.34 -8.34 0.59
N PHE A 203 4.72 -8.55 1.86
CA PHE A 203 3.83 -8.31 2.98
C PHE A 203 3.40 -6.83 3.07
N GLN A 204 4.32 -5.89 2.88
CA GLN A 204 4.01 -4.46 2.85
C GLN A 204 3.06 -4.08 1.71
N TYR A 205 3.18 -4.73 0.54
CA TYR A 205 2.25 -4.57 -0.58
C TYR A 205 0.87 -5.14 -0.29
N GLN A 206 0.79 -6.33 0.33
CA GLN A 206 -0.48 -6.91 0.75
C GLN A 206 -1.18 -6.02 1.76
N MET A 207 -0.46 -5.55 2.78
CA MET A 207 -0.98 -4.59 3.76
C MET A 207 -1.45 -3.30 3.09
N TYR A 208 -0.71 -2.80 2.10
CA TYR A 208 -1.12 -1.64 1.31
C TYR A 208 -2.46 -1.86 0.63
N ARG A 209 -2.62 -2.95 -0.11
CA ARG A 209 -3.89 -3.31 -0.78
C ARG A 209 -5.02 -3.48 0.23
N ASP A 210 -4.76 -4.16 1.34
CA ASP A 210 -5.78 -4.45 2.35
C ASP A 210 -6.26 -3.15 3.03
N LYS A 211 -5.37 -2.21 3.35
CA LYS A 211 -5.75 -0.87 3.84
C LYS A 211 -6.66 -0.11 2.86
N GLN A 212 -6.44 -0.27 1.56
CA GLN A 212 -7.34 0.36 0.56
C GLN A 212 -8.73 -0.25 0.56
N ARG A 213 -8.82 -1.57 0.72
CA ARG A 213 -10.10 -2.26 0.86
C ARG A 213 -10.80 -1.81 2.14
N ASP A 214 -10.07 -1.77 3.26
CA ASP A 214 -10.62 -1.38 4.56
C ASP A 214 -11.13 0.06 4.55
N LEU A 215 -10.43 0.97 3.86
CA LEU A 215 -10.90 2.34 3.65
C LEU A 215 -12.17 2.39 2.79
N ALA A 216 -12.24 1.60 1.71
CA ALA A 216 -13.44 1.54 0.86
C ALA A 216 -14.66 1.02 1.63
N GLU A 217 -14.50 -0.06 2.40
CA GLU A 217 -15.55 -0.61 3.27
C GLU A 217 -15.97 0.39 4.35
N TYR A 218 -15.01 1.10 4.94
CA TYR A 218 -15.30 2.14 5.93
C TYR A 218 -16.11 3.29 5.32
N LYS A 219 -15.75 3.76 4.12
CA LYS A 219 -16.52 4.79 3.40
C LYS A 219 -17.95 4.35 3.13
N GLU A 220 -18.17 3.09 2.75
CA GLU A 220 -19.51 2.55 2.55
C GLU A 220 -20.32 2.55 3.85
N LYS A 221 -19.73 2.09 4.95
CA LYS A 221 -20.37 2.11 6.28
C LYS A 221 -20.74 3.53 6.72
N MET A 222 -19.85 4.50 6.49
CA MET A 222 -20.09 5.92 6.77
C MET A 222 -21.26 6.46 5.94
N ALA A 223 -21.29 6.18 4.64
CA ALA A 223 -22.38 6.60 3.77
C ALA A 223 -23.73 5.99 4.22
N GLN A 224 -23.76 4.71 4.56
CA GLN A 224 -24.97 4.06 5.08
C GLN A 224 -25.42 4.67 6.43
N ALA A 225 -24.48 4.99 7.32
CA ALA A 225 -24.80 5.62 8.60
C ALA A 225 -25.37 7.03 8.40
N ALA A 226 -24.79 7.82 7.50
CA ALA A 226 -25.28 9.14 7.12
C ALA A 226 -26.69 9.07 6.53
N PHE A 227 -26.94 8.13 5.61
CA PHE A 227 -28.27 7.91 5.03
C PHE A 227 -29.31 7.53 6.08
N ARG A 228 -28.99 6.60 6.99
CA ARG A 228 -29.89 6.24 8.11
C ARG A 228 -30.16 7.42 9.03
N LYS A 229 -29.18 8.28 9.28
CA LYS A 229 -29.37 9.51 10.08
C LYS A 229 -30.34 10.47 9.38
N GLN A 230 -30.12 10.73 8.09
CA GLN A 230 -31.03 11.56 7.29
C GLN A 230 -32.47 11.03 7.30
N GLN A 231 -32.68 9.72 7.16
CA GLN A 231 -34.02 9.13 7.24
C GLN A 231 -34.70 9.33 8.59
N ARG A 232 -33.95 9.26 9.70
CA ARG A 232 -34.48 9.49 11.06
C ARG A 232 -34.79 10.96 11.32
N GLU A 233 -33.98 11.86 10.78
CA GLU A 233 -34.11 13.32 10.96
C GLU A 233 -35.05 13.95 9.93
N ALA A 234 -35.42 13.21 8.88
CA ALA A 234 -36.39 13.65 7.88
C ALA A 234 -37.74 13.93 8.56
N VAL A 235 -38.21 15.16 8.42
CA VAL A 235 -39.56 15.53 8.85
C VAL A 235 -40.55 14.74 8.00
N PRO A 236 -41.43 13.91 8.60
CA PRO A 236 -42.39 13.15 7.83
C PRO A 236 -43.27 14.12 7.02
N PRO A 237 -43.52 13.83 5.73
CA PRO A 237 -44.33 14.71 4.89
C PRO A 237 -45.69 14.88 5.55
N SER A 238 -46.06 16.14 5.83
CA SER A 238 -47.39 16.43 6.33
C SER A 238 -48.39 16.24 5.20
N TYR A 239 -49.06 15.09 5.18
CA TYR A 239 -50.10 14.77 4.20
C TYR A 239 -51.18 15.85 4.14
N ARG A 240 -51.48 16.52 5.27
CA ARG A 240 -52.41 17.66 5.34
C ARG A 240 -51.88 18.90 4.61
N LYS A 241 -50.59 19.26 4.75
CA LYS A 241 -50.00 20.39 4.01
C LYS A 241 -49.90 20.08 2.52
N ALA A 242 -49.50 18.86 2.15
CA ALA A 242 -49.44 18.43 0.76
C ALA A 242 -50.83 18.44 0.09
N TYR A 243 -51.85 17.96 0.79
CA TYR A 243 -53.24 17.98 0.32
C TYR A 243 -53.80 19.41 0.18
N MET A 244 -53.56 20.29 1.16
CA MET A 244 -53.99 21.69 1.10
C MET A 244 -53.31 22.47 -0.04
N ALA A 245 -52.03 22.18 -0.32
CA ALA A 245 -51.29 22.80 -1.43
C ALA A 245 -51.75 22.29 -2.81
N MET A 246 -52.21 21.05 -2.91
CA MET A 246 -52.82 20.53 -4.14
C MET A 246 -54.18 21.18 -4.41
N LYS A 247 -55.00 21.36 -3.37
CA LYS A 247 -56.33 21.94 -3.50
C LYS A 247 -56.30 23.42 -3.92
N SER A 248 -55.31 24.20 -3.44
CA SER A 248 -55.14 25.59 -3.87
C SER A 248 -54.72 25.75 -5.34
N TYR A 249 -54.25 24.68 -5.98
CA TYR A 249 -53.92 24.66 -7.41
C TYR A 249 -55.10 24.23 -8.30
N GLU A 250 -56.15 23.64 -7.72
CA GLU A 250 -57.38 23.26 -8.43
C GLU A 250 -58.44 24.37 -8.40
N ASP A 251 -58.27 25.37 -7.52
CA ASP A 251 -59.18 26.50 -7.34
C ASP A 251 -58.74 27.77 -8.13
N ASP A 252 -57.69 27.68 -8.97
CA ASP A 252 -57.25 28.68 -9.98
C ASP A 252 -57.54 28.18 -11.41
#